data_AF-A0A2Z2M9M9-F1
#
_entry.id   AF-A0A2Z2M9M9-F1
#
_cell.length_a   1.000
_cell.length_b   1.000
_cell.length_c   1.000
_cell.angle_alpha   90.00
_cell.angle_beta   90.00
_cell.angle_gamma   90.00
#
_symmetry.space_group_name_H-M   'P 1'
#
loop_
_entity.id
_entity.type
_entity.pdbx_description
1 polymer ?
#
loop_
_entity_poly.entity_id
_entity_poly.type
_entity_poly.pdbx_seq_one_letter_code
_entity_poly.pdbx_strand_id
1 'polypeptide(L)'
;MEPYFWIILIVGSIAGIITSYTDLKTGFIFDNHVFPLLALIEKAKGMEDEDETGLPEWLVKIPVPAVEAGILLYLYLGLRNGDYVLAISGVIGLIMGFILGIVLYYAGAWASGDVLVLAAFSALLPYPLSYAKVVAPYESSYPLYPLAILFNSILAIFPFLIFYALGILIVRRKMKRLKEVFSEKIVLTVEVSLWIMGGIALVVLLNRTAGITLHPAVGYLLTLAVIFVLGKWKRVGDVIGAASLGYLVYLAGESAVYSFVKLMVVLYTFKVFFSIVKVLREEAFIEEVPVEELEEWDILGETIYIDNGEVVRDRTGFFEALKKALLSGNMEALSSRARGEVIASPTAEGLSKEQIERLKALVAEGKLENRFLRKKSMPFAPSIFLGFLIALLWGDIFWWLVLKTAGL
;
A
#
# COMPACT_ATOMS: atom_id res chain seq x y z
N MET A 1 24.38 21.03 -6.20
CA MET A 1 23.11 20.51 -6.75
C MET A 1 23.42 20.00 -8.14
N GLU A 2 23.10 18.73 -8.43
CA GLU A 2 23.44 18.10 -9.71
C GLU A 2 22.70 18.80 -10.86
N PRO A 3 23.33 19.00 -12.03
CA PRO A 3 22.72 19.76 -13.12
C PRO A 3 21.44 19.13 -13.67
N TYR A 4 21.28 17.81 -13.53
CA TYR A 4 20.08 17.08 -13.95
C TYR A 4 18.95 17.06 -12.91
N PHE A 5 19.18 17.60 -11.71
CA PHE A 5 18.14 17.74 -10.68
C PHE A 5 16.90 18.46 -11.22
N TRP A 6 17.10 19.58 -11.93
CA TRP A 6 15.99 20.37 -12.46
C TRP A 6 15.18 19.61 -13.50
N ILE A 7 15.83 18.75 -14.30
CA ILE A 7 15.14 17.91 -15.28
C ILE A 7 14.22 16.93 -14.53
N ILE A 8 14.77 16.20 -13.56
CA ILE A 8 14.01 15.23 -12.75
C ILE A 8 12.86 15.93 -12.00
N LEU A 9 13.14 17.07 -11.36
CA LEU A 9 12.13 17.81 -10.61
C LEU A 9 11.00 18.32 -11.51
N ILE A 10 11.32 18.96 -12.64
CA ILE A 10 10.31 19.55 -13.52
C ILE A 10 9.48 18.45 -14.18
N VAL A 11 10.13 17.46 -14.80
CA VAL A 11 9.43 16.36 -15.48
C VAL A 11 8.60 15.56 -14.49
N GLY A 12 9.18 15.21 -13.33
CA GLY A 12 8.47 14.48 -12.28
C GLY A 12 7.32 15.28 -11.67
N SER A 13 7.47 16.59 -11.48
CA SER A 13 6.39 17.43 -10.95
C SER A 13 5.24 17.59 -11.94
N ILE A 14 5.53 17.76 -13.23
CA ILE A 14 4.50 17.85 -14.27
C ILE A 14 3.73 16.53 -14.35
N ALA A 15 4.45 15.40 -14.44
CA ALA A 15 3.84 14.07 -14.47
C ALA A 15 2.98 13.85 -13.21
N GLY A 16 3.54 14.10 -12.02
CA GLY A 16 2.85 13.90 -10.75
C GLY A 16 1.64 14.80 -10.57
N ILE A 17 1.68 16.08 -10.93
CA ILE A 17 0.53 16.97 -10.81
C ILE A 17 -0.60 16.53 -11.74
N ILE A 18 -0.28 16.17 -12.99
CA ILE A 18 -1.28 15.77 -13.98
C ILE A 18 -1.91 14.44 -13.56
N THR A 19 -1.12 13.42 -13.24
CA THR A 19 -1.66 12.11 -12.84
C THR A 19 -2.43 12.17 -11.52
N SER A 20 -1.97 12.97 -10.56
CA SER A 20 -2.71 13.20 -9.31
C SER A 20 -4.06 13.85 -9.57
N TYR A 21 -4.10 14.82 -10.49
CA TYR A 21 -5.34 15.51 -10.82
C TYR A 21 -6.33 14.60 -11.55
N THR A 22 -5.87 13.80 -12.52
CA THR A 22 -6.75 12.86 -13.22
C THR A 22 -7.25 11.77 -12.28
N ASP A 23 -6.38 11.16 -11.49
CA ASP A 23 -6.74 10.13 -10.51
C ASP A 23 -7.78 10.65 -9.50
N LEU A 24 -7.61 11.87 -8.97
CA LEU A 24 -8.58 12.47 -8.06
C LEU A 24 -9.94 12.81 -8.71
N LYS A 25 -9.98 13.03 -10.02
CA LYS A 25 -11.18 13.48 -10.74
C LYS A 25 -11.95 12.34 -11.39
N THR A 26 -11.26 11.39 -11.98
CA THR A 26 -11.84 10.30 -12.76
C THR A 26 -11.59 8.94 -12.12
N GLY A 27 -10.62 8.81 -11.20
CA GLY A 27 -10.15 7.50 -10.71
C GLY A 27 -9.28 6.75 -11.71
N PHE A 28 -8.92 7.39 -12.82
CA PHE A 28 -8.11 6.82 -13.90
C PHE A 28 -6.88 7.67 -14.18
N ILE A 29 -5.85 7.01 -14.72
CA ILE A 29 -4.60 7.62 -15.10
C ILE A 29 -4.37 7.30 -16.57
N PHE A 30 -4.07 8.34 -17.36
CA PHE A 30 -3.80 8.15 -18.78
C PHE A 30 -2.32 7.85 -18.98
N ASP A 31 -2.05 6.82 -19.79
CA ASP A 31 -0.69 6.34 -20.02
C ASP A 31 0.23 7.39 -20.63
N ASN A 32 -0.32 8.29 -21.46
CA ASN A 32 0.44 9.39 -22.06
C ASN A 32 0.92 10.44 -21.05
N HIS A 33 0.32 10.53 -19.85
CA HIS A 33 0.75 11.45 -18.79
C HIS A 33 2.06 11.02 -18.13
N VAL A 34 2.61 9.88 -18.54
CA VAL A 34 3.73 9.25 -17.85
C VAL A 34 4.68 8.53 -18.82
N PHE A 35 4.11 7.82 -19.80
CA PHE A 35 4.82 7.00 -20.77
C PHE A 35 4.20 7.15 -22.18
N PRO A 36 4.41 8.29 -22.87
CA PRO A 36 3.87 8.56 -24.20
C PRO A 36 4.17 7.49 -25.25
N LEU A 37 5.34 6.85 -25.19
CA LEU A 37 5.70 5.78 -26.13
C LEU A 37 4.85 4.52 -25.92
N LEU A 38 4.45 4.20 -24.69
CA LEU A 38 3.52 3.11 -24.40
C LEU A 38 2.14 3.42 -25.01
N ALA A 39 1.63 4.63 -24.79
CA ALA A 39 0.35 5.07 -25.36
C ALA A 39 0.35 5.01 -26.90
N LEU A 40 1.47 5.32 -27.56
CA LEU A 40 1.62 5.16 -29.00
C LEU A 40 1.60 3.69 -29.45
N ILE A 41 2.20 2.79 -28.68
CA ILE A 41 2.17 1.34 -28.96
C ILE A 41 0.75 0.79 -28.81
N GLU A 42 0.03 1.21 -27.78
CA GLU A 42 -1.37 0.81 -27.55
C GLU A 42 -2.28 1.31 -28.66
N LYS A 43 -2.11 2.57 -29.07
CA LYS A 43 -2.80 3.15 -30.23
C LYS A 43 -2.50 2.36 -31.51
N ALA A 44 -1.24 1.95 -31.73
CA ALA A 44 -0.87 1.14 -32.89
C ALA A 44 -1.47 -0.28 -32.84
N LYS A 45 -1.79 -0.79 -31.66
CA LYS A 45 -2.47 -2.08 -31.46
C LYS A 45 -4.01 -1.98 -31.54
N GLY A 46 -4.55 -0.78 -31.71
CA GLY A 46 -6.00 -0.56 -31.78
C GLY A 46 -6.71 -0.78 -30.44
N MET A 47 -6.01 -0.59 -29.32
CA MET A 47 -6.57 -0.70 -27.96
C MET A 47 -7.17 0.63 -27.47
N GLU A 48 -7.77 1.42 -28.36
CA GLU A 48 -8.44 2.66 -27.97
C GLU A 48 -9.83 2.36 -27.39
N ASP A 49 -10.00 2.65 -26.11
CA ASP A 49 -11.30 3.04 -25.59
C ASP A 49 -11.38 4.57 -25.66
N GLU A 50 -12.17 5.08 -26.62
CA GLU A 50 -12.57 6.50 -26.64
C GLU A 50 -13.51 6.74 -25.46
N ASP A 51 -12.95 6.94 -24.28
CA ASP A 51 -13.73 7.22 -23.09
C ASP A 51 -14.27 8.65 -23.12
N GLU A 52 -15.59 8.80 -22.97
CA GLU A 52 -16.24 10.07 -22.65
C GLU A 52 -15.83 10.52 -21.24
N THR A 53 -14.59 10.99 -21.10
CA THR A 53 -14.14 11.56 -19.83
C THR A 53 -14.66 12.99 -19.73
N GLY A 54 -15.29 13.33 -18.59
CA GLY A 54 -15.76 14.68 -18.30
C GLY A 54 -14.65 15.73 -18.13
N LEU A 55 -13.44 15.46 -18.64
CA LEU A 55 -12.25 16.30 -18.59
C LEU A 55 -12.02 17.05 -19.91
N PRO A 56 -11.35 18.21 -19.89
CA PRO A 56 -10.97 18.89 -21.11
C PRO A 56 -10.03 18.05 -22.00
N GLU A 57 -10.34 17.94 -23.29
CA GLU A 57 -9.53 17.14 -24.25
C GLU A 57 -8.04 17.49 -24.25
N TRP A 58 -7.69 18.76 -24.07
CA TRP A 58 -6.30 19.20 -24.06
C TRP A 58 -5.52 18.55 -22.92
N LEU A 59 -6.15 18.32 -21.77
CA LEU A 59 -5.53 17.73 -20.58
C LEU A 59 -5.32 16.23 -20.79
N VAL A 60 -6.31 15.54 -21.35
CA VAL A 60 -6.25 14.10 -21.66
C VAL A 60 -5.11 13.81 -22.64
N LYS A 61 -4.77 14.75 -23.53
CA LYS A 61 -3.78 14.57 -24.60
C LYS A 61 -2.36 15.03 -24.26
N ILE A 62 -2.08 15.59 -23.06
CA ILE A 62 -0.72 16.08 -22.72
C ILE A 62 0.25 14.91 -22.60
N PRO A 63 1.27 14.79 -23.47
CA PRO A 63 2.30 13.78 -23.26
C PRO A 63 3.31 14.30 -22.22
N VAL A 64 3.55 13.53 -21.16
CA VAL A 64 4.67 13.78 -20.24
C VAL A 64 5.65 12.61 -20.30
N PRO A 65 6.81 12.79 -20.96
CA PRO A 65 7.74 11.70 -21.20
C PRO A 65 8.62 11.42 -19.98
N ALA A 66 8.03 11.06 -18.83
CA ALA A 66 8.76 10.84 -17.60
C ALA A 66 9.68 9.62 -17.68
N VAL A 67 9.17 8.52 -18.25
CA VAL A 67 9.95 7.30 -18.48
C VAL A 67 11.11 7.56 -19.45
N GLU A 68 10.80 8.17 -20.60
CA GLU A 68 11.79 8.41 -21.65
C GLU A 68 12.85 9.41 -21.21
N ALA A 69 12.45 10.47 -20.48
CA ALA A 69 13.39 11.42 -19.90
C ALA A 69 14.35 10.73 -18.92
N GLY A 70 13.84 9.85 -18.04
CA GLY A 70 14.66 9.06 -17.13
C GLY A 70 15.67 8.19 -17.89
N ILE A 71 15.18 7.36 -18.82
CA ILE A 71 16.04 6.44 -19.60
C ILE A 71 17.12 7.21 -20.37
N LEU A 72 16.75 8.27 -21.10
CA LEU A 72 17.69 9.05 -21.90
C LEU A 72 18.70 9.81 -21.04
N LEU A 73 18.26 10.36 -19.90
CA LEU A 73 19.14 11.06 -18.97
C LEU A 73 20.23 10.11 -18.43
N TYR A 74 19.83 8.96 -17.90
CA TYR A 74 20.77 8.01 -17.31
C TYR A 74 21.67 7.36 -18.35
N LEU A 75 21.15 7.08 -19.55
CA LEU A 75 21.96 6.64 -20.68
C LEU A 75 23.07 7.65 -21.01
N TYR A 76 22.72 8.93 -21.10
CA TYR A 76 23.70 10.01 -21.34
C TYR A 76 24.74 10.10 -20.22
N LEU A 77 24.30 10.08 -18.95
CA LEU A 77 25.19 10.17 -17.79
C LEU A 77 26.15 8.98 -17.71
N GLY A 78 25.66 7.77 -17.92
CA GLY A 78 26.47 6.55 -17.90
C GLY A 78 27.50 6.52 -19.03
N LEU A 79 27.10 6.86 -20.27
CA LEU A 79 28.02 6.96 -21.40
C LEU A 79 29.11 8.01 -21.18
N ARG A 80 28.77 9.16 -20.57
CA ARG A 80 29.72 10.22 -20.25
C ARG A 80 30.73 9.81 -19.18
N ASN A 81 30.31 9.03 -18.19
CA ASN A 81 31.13 8.61 -17.06
C ASN A 81 31.85 7.28 -17.28
N GLY A 82 31.58 6.57 -18.39
CA GLY A 82 32.08 5.22 -18.63
C GLY A 82 31.46 4.16 -17.71
N ASP A 83 30.29 4.46 -17.13
CA ASP A 83 29.59 3.58 -16.20
C ASP A 83 28.36 2.96 -16.90
N TYR A 84 28.50 1.68 -17.26
CA TYR A 84 27.46 0.92 -17.93
C TYR A 84 26.25 0.65 -17.03
N VAL A 85 26.44 0.52 -15.71
CA VAL A 85 25.35 0.29 -14.76
C VAL A 85 24.51 1.55 -14.64
N LEU A 86 25.17 2.71 -14.55
CA LEU A 86 24.49 4.00 -14.58
C LEU A 86 23.73 4.20 -15.91
N ALA A 87 24.31 3.80 -17.04
CA ALA A 87 23.69 3.96 -18.36
C ALA A 87 22.33 3.24 -18.48
N ILE A 88 22.22 2.04 -17.90
CA ILE A 88 21.00 1.23 -17.93
C ILE A 88 20.08 1.45 -16.72
N SER A 89 20.48 2.29 -15.76
CA SER A 89 19.80 2.45 -14.49
C SER A 89 18.35 2.92 -14.62
N GLY A 90 18.04 3.79 -15.58
CA GLY A 90 16.65 4.20 -15.86
C GLY A 90 15.76 3.03 -16.29
N VAL A 91 16.30 2.07 -17.07
CA VAL A 91 15.58 0.85 -17.47
C VAL A 91 15.41 -0.09 -16.28
N ILE A 92 16.45 -0.25 -15.46
CA ILE A 92 16.36 -1.08 -14.24
C ILE A 92 15.32 -0.48 -13.28
N GLY A 93 15.34 0.83 -13.09
CA GLY A 93 14.36 1.57 -12.31
C GLY A 93 12.93 1.32 -12.80
N LEU A 94 12.70 1.44 -14.12
CA LEU A 94 11.41 1.13 -14.73
C LEU A 94 10.92 -0.29 -14.39
N ILE A 95 11.77 -1.30 -14.63
CA ILE A 95 11.46 -2.71 -14.37
C ILE A 95 11.17 -2.93 -12.88
N MET A 96 11.99 -2.36 -11.99
CA MET A 96 11.78 -2.46 -10.55
C MET A 96 10.46 -1.83 -10.12
N GLY A 97 10.13 -0.64 -10.63
CA GLY A 97 8.87 0.02 -10.33
C GLY A 97 7.66 -0.78 -10.82
N PHE A 98 7.73 -1.39 -12.01
CA PHE A 98 6.69 -2.31 -12.49
C PHE A 98 6.54 -3.54 -11.60
N ILE A 99 7.65 -4.20 -11.24
CA ILE A 99 7.61 -5.38 -10.37
C ILE A 99 6.96 -5.02 -9.03
N LEU A 100 7.38 -3.92 -8.41
CA LEU A 100 6.84 -3.45 -7.13
C LEU A 100 5.35 -3.08 -7.24
N GLY A 101 4.97 -2.35 -8.29
CA GLY A 101 3.59 -1.96 -8.52
C GLY A 101 2.68 -3.15 -8.79
N ILE A 102 3.11 -4.11 -9.62
CA ILE A 102 2.36 -5.34 -9.93
C ILE A 102 2.13 -6.18 -8.66
N VAL A 103 3.15 -6.29 -7.79
CA VAL A 103 3.01 -6.99 -6.51
C VAL A 103 1.89 -6.37 -5.67
N LEU A 104 1.78 -5.03 -5.65
CA LEU A 104 0.73 -4.33 -4.90
C LEU A 104 -0.64 -4.37 -5.60
N TYR A 105 -0.67 -4.34 -6.93
CA TYR A 105 -1.87 -4.55 -7.73
C TYR A 105 -2.50 -5.91 -7.42
N TYR A 106 -1.73 -7.00 -7.48
CA TYR A 106 -2.21 -8.34 -7.15
C TYR A 106 -2.55 -8.52 -5.66
N ALA A 107 -1.93 -7.74 -4.77
CA ALA A 107 -2.33 -7.67 -3.37
C ALA A 107 -3.67 -6.93 -3.17
N GLY A 108 -4.24 -6.33 -4.21
CA GLY A 108 -5.45 -5.52 -4.16
C GLY A 108 -5.25 -4.19 -3.43
N ALA A 109 -4.00 -3.71 -3.35
CA ALA A 109 -3.68 -2.44 -2.72
C ALA A 109 -3.92 -1.24 -3.65
N TRP A 110 -3.61 -1.39 -4.94
CA TRP A 110 -3.54 -0.31 -5.94
C TRP A 110 -4.23 -0.68 -7.26
N ALA A 111 -4.53 0.33 -8.08
CA ALA A 111 -5.04 0.17 -9.44
C ALA A 111 -3.90 -0.03 -10.46
N SER A 112 -4.23 -0.44 -11.69
CA SER A 112 -3.26 -0.62 -12.78
C SER A 112 -2.51 0.67 -13.12
N GLY A 113 -3.19 1.82 -13.11
CA GLY A 113 -2.58 3.13 -13.37
C GLY A 113 -1.48 3.49 -12.36
N ASP A 114 -1.66 3.15 -11.09
CA ASP A 114 -0.66 3.41 -10.03
C ASP A 114 0.66 2.67 -10.29
N VAL A 115 0.58 1.48 -10.91
CA VAL A 115 1.76 0.70 -11.31
C VAL A 115 2.60 1.48 -12.30
N LEU A 116 1.96 2.09 -13.31
CA LEU A 116 2.65 2.87 -14.34
C LEU A 116 3.28 4.14 -13.76
N VAL A 117 2.56 4.85 -12.87
CA VAL A 117 3.08 6.04 -12.18
C VAL A 117 4.31 5.69 -11.34
N LEU A 118 4.26 4.60 -10.56
CA LEU A 118 5.42 4.15 -9.78
C LEU A 118 6.59 3.79 -10.71
N ALA A 119 6.32 3.05 -11.79
CA ALA A 119 7.33 2.64 -12.77
C ALA A 119 8.06 3.84 -13.38
N ALA A 120 7.34 4.91 -13.70
CA ALA A 120 7.94 6.08 -14.29
C ALA A 120 8.74 6.94 -13.34
N PHE A 121 8.27 7.17 -12.11
CA PHE A 121 9.09 7.82 -11.10
C PHE A 121 10.34 6.99 -10.78
N SER A 122 10.22 5.67 -10.81
CA SER A 122 11.35 4.74 -10.63
C SER A 122 12.36 4.82 -11.77
N ALA A 123 11.91 5.00 -13.02
CA ALA A 123 12.77 5.23 -14.18
C ALA A 123 13.46 6.60 -14.14
N LEU A 124 12.76 7.61 -13.61
CA LEU A 124 13.24 8.99 -13.51
C LEU A 124 14.20 9.20 -12.32
N LEU A 125 14.09 8.41 -11.25
CA LEU A 125 14.93 8.48 -10.06
C LEU A 125 15.36 7.08 -9.55
N PRO A 126 16.16 6.33 -10.33
CA PRO A 126 16.69 5.01 -9.97
C PRO A 126 17.76 5.05 -8.86
N TYR A 127 18.40 6.20 -8.66
CA TYR A 127 19.42 6.42 -7.62
C TYR A 127 19.10 7.65 -6.77
N PRO A 128 19.51 7.66 -5.49
CA PRO A 128 19.47 8.84 -4.64
C PRO A 128 20.38 9.94 -5.20
N LEU A 129 19.93 11.19 -5.09
CA LEU A 129 20.76 12.35 -5.41
C LEU A 129 21.79 12.59 -4.31
N SER A 130 22.95 13.16 -4.65
CA SER A 130 24.08 13.35 -3.71
C SER A 130 23.78 14.14 -2.42
N TYR A 131 22.69 14.91 -2.40
CA TYR A 131 22.27 15.70 -1.23
C TYR A 131 21.18 15.03 -0.40
N ALA A 132 20.71 13.83 -0.78
CA ALA A 132 19.76 13.07 0.01
C ALA A 132 20.34 12.84 1.42
N LYS A 133 19.57 13.19 2.45
CA LYS A 133 20.02 13.18 3.84
C LYS A 133 20.12 11.76 4.39
N VAL A 134 19.22 10.90 3.95
CA VAL A 134 19.13 9.52 4.40
C VAL A 134 18.98 8.61 3.20
N VAL A 135 19.88 7.64 3.11
CA VAL A 135 19.98 6.71 1.99
C VAL A 135 20.33 5.36 2.56
N ALA A 136 19.62 4.31 2.14
CA ALA A 136 19.96 2.96 2.55
C ALA A 136 21.21 2.46 1.78
N PRO A 137 22.09 1.63 2.39
CA PRO A 137 23.32 1.19 1.74
C PRO A 137 23.10 0.54 0.37
N TYR A 138 22.03 -0.24 0.23
CA TYR A 138 21.70 -0.93 -1.03
C TYR A 138 21.24 0.02 -2.15
N GLU A 139 20.76 1.23 -1.81
CA GLU A 139 20.26 2.24 -2.76
C GLU A 139 21.38 3.04 -3.41
N SER A 140 22.53 3.14 -2.74
CA SER A 140 23.71 3.80 -3.29
C SER A 140 24.50 2.88 -4.22
N SER A 141 24.49 1.57 -3.95
CA SER A 141 25.25 0.59 -4.73
C SER A 141 24.49 0.07 -5.95
N TYR A 142 23.16 0.01 -5.88
CA TYR A 142 22.31 -0.54 -6.93
C TYR A 142 21.15 0.41 -7.22
N PRO A 143 20.57 0.39 -8.43
CA PRO A 143 19.43 1.24 -8.82
C PRO A 143 18.12 0.72 -8.18
N LEU A 144 18.11 0.68 -6.84
CA LEU A 144 17.05 0.15 -5.98
C LEU A 144 16.35 1.27 -5.20
N TYR A 145 16.59 2.52 -5.56
CA TYR A 145 15.85 3.66 -5.05
C TYR A 145 14.33 3.65 -5.31
N PRO A 146 13.80 2.87 -6.28
CA PRO A 146 12.36 2.60 -6.35
C PRO A 146 11.74 2.10 -5.04
N LEU A 147 12.50 1.42 -4.17
CA LEU A 147 12.03 1.02 -2.84
C LEU A 147 11.76 2.23 -1.94
N ALA A 148 12.66 3.22 -1.92
CA ALA A 148 12.45 4.46 -1.17
C ALA A 148 11.21 5.20 -1.68
N ILE A 149 11.04 5.32 -3.00
CA ILE A 149 9.85 5.95 -3.59
C ILE A 149 8.59 5.22 -3.11
N LEU A 150 8.55 3.89 -3.22
CA LEU A 150 7.43 3.07 -2.77
C LEU A 150 7.10 3.29 -1.28
N PHE A 151 8.08 3.13 -0.39
CA PHE A 151 7.84 3.26 1.04
C PHE A 151 7.48 4.69 1.45
N ASN A 152 8.13 5.70 0.86
CA ASN A 152 7.75 7.09 1.06
C ASN A 152 6.31 7.34 0.61
N SER A 153 5.86 6.72 -0.48
CA SER A 153 4.48 6.84 -0.98
C SER A 153 3.47 6.24 0.01
N ILE A 154 3.77 5.04 0.52
CA ILE A 154 2.95 4.37 1.54
C ILE A 154 2.92 5.18 2.84
N LEU A 155 4.02 5.81 3.25
CA LEU A 155 4.04 6.64 4.45
C LEU A 155 3.33 7.98 4.23
N ALA A 156 3.45 8.56 3.04
CA ALA A 156 2.85 9.85 2.68
C ALA A 156 1.31 9.80 2.64
N ILE A 157 0.71 8.65 2.36
CA ILE A 157 -0.75 8.52 2.37
C ILE A 157 -1.33 8.53 3.79
N PHE A 158 -0.54 8.22 4.82
CA PHE A 158 -1.05 8.05 6.19
C PHE A 158 -1.71 9.32 6.75
N PRO A 159 -1.09 10.52 6.70
CA PRO A 159 -1.75 11.75 7.15
C PRO A 159 -3.06 12.01 6.41
N PHE A 160 -3.09 11.79 5.09
CA PHE A 160 -4.28 12.00 4.28
C PHE A 160 -5.42 11.05 4.68
N LEU A 161 -5.13 9.75 4.83
CA LEU A 161 -6.10 8.75 5.32
C LEU A 161 -6.69 9.14 6.66
N ILE A 162 -5.85 9.61 7.58
CA ILE A 162 -6.28 10.04 8.92
C ILE A 162 -7.28 11.19 8.79
N PHE A 163 -6.92 12.28 8.10
CA PHE A 163 -7.80 13.43 7.99
C PHE A 163 -9.09 13.13 7.23
N TYR A 164 -9.00 12.37 6.13
CA TYR A 164 -10.16 12.01 5.31
C TYR A 164 -11.14 11.13 6.10
N ALA A 165 -10.65 10.10 6.80
CA ALA A 165 -11.48 9.22 7.61
C ALA A 165 -12.16 9.96 8.76
N LEU A 166 -11.40 10.76 9.51
CA LEU A 166 -11.93 11.55 10.62
C LEU A 166 -12.96 12.55 10.10
N GLY A 167 -12.69 13.23 8.97
CA GLY A 167 -13.60 14.15 8.31
C GLY A 167 -14.92 13.49 7.95
N ILE A 168 -14.90 12.32 7.29
CA ILE A 168 -16.12 11.57 6.93
C ILE A 168 -16.92 11.20 8.18
N LEU A 169 -16.25 10.68 9.21
CA LEU A 169 -16.93 10.29 10.45
C LEU A 169 -17.60 11.49 11.15
N ILE A 170 -16.96 12.65 11.14
CA ILE A 170 -17.50 13.89 11.71
C ILE A 170 -18.69 14.38 10.88
N VAL A 171 -18.54 14.47 9.55
CA VAL A 171 -19.59 14.94 8.62
C VAL A 171 -20.82 14.04 8.70
N ARG A 172 -20.63 12.71 8.74
CA ARG A 172 -21.71 11.73 8.89
C ARG A 172 -22.20 11.56 10.33
N ARG A 173 -21.69 12.36 11.28
CA ARG A 173 -22.04 12.34 12.72
C ARG A 173 -21.88 10.96 13.39
N LYS A 174 -20.95 10.13 12.91
CA LYS A 174 -20.66 8.77 13.44
C LYS A 174 -19.71 8.82 14.64
N MET A 175 -20.08 9.57 15.69
CA MET A 175 -19.24 9.82 16.87
C MET A 175 -18.84 8.56 17.64
N LYS A 176 -19.71 7.54 17.66
CA LYS A 176 -19.39 6.25 18.29
C LYS A 176 -18.22 5.57 17.57
N ARG A 177 -18.25 5.53 16.24
CA ARG A 177 -17.20 4.93 15.41
C ARG A 177 -15.88 5.70 15.52
N LEU A 178 -15.97 7.02 15.58
CA LEU A 178 -14.81 7.89 15.85
C LEU A 178 -14.12 7.54 17.18
N LYS A 179 -14.90 7.35 18.25
CA LYS A 179 -14.35 6.94 19.54
C LYS A 179 -13.69 5.56 19.46
N GLU A 180 -14.32 4.61 18.75
CA GLU A 180 -13.78 3.26 18.55
C GLU A 180 -12.39 3.27 17.88
N VAL A 181 -12.15 4.15 16.88
CA VAL A 181 -10.82 4.29 16.23
C VAL A 181 -9.71 4.49 17.25
N PHE A 182 -9.94 5.32 18.27
CA PHE A 182 -8.96 5.61 19.30
C PHE A 182 -9.02 4.58 20.44
N SER A 183 -10.20 4.16 20.89
CA SER A 183 -10.36 3.36 22.11
C SER A 183 -10.35 1.84 21.94
N GLU A 184 -10.84 1.31 20.81
CA GLU A 184 -10.94 -0.14 20.59
C GLU A 184 -9.54 -0.76 20.69
N LYS A 185 -9.32 -1.90 21.35
CA LYS A 185 -8.01 -2.59 21.41
C LYS A 185 -6.83 -1.79 22.02
N ILE A 186 -7.04 -0.67 22.72
CA ILE A 186 -5.95 0.01 23.47
C ILE A 186 -5.27 -0.96 24.44
N VAL A 187 -6.08 -1.75 25.17
CA VAL A 187 -5.56 -2.71 26.14
C VAL A 187 -4.62 -3.72 25.45
N LEU A 188 -5.00 -4.21 24.27
CA LEU A 188 -4.16 -5.12 23.49
C LEU A 188 -2.82 -4.48 23.09
N THR A 189 -2.79 -3.18 22.78
CA THR A 189 -1.54 -2.47 22.50
C THR A 189 -0.60 -2.48 23.72
N VAL A 190 -1.15 -2.27 24.92
CA VAL A 190 -0.38 -2.34 26.18
C VAL A 190 0.07 -3.77 26.45
N GLU A 191 -0.83 -4.76 26.35
CA GLU A 191 -0.54 -6.20 26.50
C GLU A 191 0.64 -6.62 25.61
N VAL A 192 0.56 -6.33 24.30
CA VAL A 192 1.61 -6.69 23.33
C VAL A 192 2.93 -5.97 23.63
N SER A 193 2.89 -4.71 24.06
CA SER A 193 4.09 -3.97 24.47
C SER A 193 4.79 -4.64 25.65
N LEU A 194 4.00 -5.12 26.64
CA LEU A 194 4.52 -5.86 27.79
C LEU A 194 5.10 -7.22 27.37
N TRP A 195 4.47 -7.92 26.45
CA TRP A 195 4.96 -9.22 25.97
C TRP A 195 6.26 -9.09 25.16
N ILE A 196 6.40 -8.03 24.37
CA ILE A 196 7.68 -7.70 23.70
C ILE A 196 8.76 -7.43 24.73
N MET A 197 8.46 -6.65 25.78
CA MET A 197 9.39 -6.44 26.88
C MET A 197 9.73 -7.73 27.62
N GLY A 198 8.79 -8.66 27.75
CA GLY A 198 9.03 -10.01 28.24
C GLY A 198 10.06 -10.77 27.40
N GLY A 199 9.93 -10.72 26.08
CA GLY A 199 10.89 -11.34 25.16
C GLY A 199 12.28 -10.72 25.24
N ILE A 200 12.36 -9.38 25.29
CA ILE A 200 13.63 -8.65 25.46
C ILE A 200 14.28 -9.00 26.79
N ALA A 201 13.50 -9.02 27.88
CA ALA A 201 14.00 -9.39 29.21
C ALA A 201 14.55 -10.82 29.23
N LEU A 202 13.91 -11.76 28.53
CA LEU A 202 14.41 -13.13 28.41
C LEU A 202 15.75 -13.19 27.67
N VAL A 203 15.89 -12.46 26.55
CA VAL A 203 17.17 -12.39 25.81
C VAL A 203 18.27 -11.81 26.70
N VAL A 204 17.98 -10.73 27.44
CA VAL A 204 18.93 -10.11 28.37
C VAL A 204 19.29 -11.07 29.51
N LEU A 205 18.30 -11.81 30.04
CA LEU A 205 18.52 -12.78 31.10
C LEU A 205 19.41 -13.92 30.63
N LEU A 206 19.15 -14.51 29.46
CA LEU A 206 19.98 -15.57 28.87
C LEU A 206 21.43 -15.12 28.65
N ASN A 207 21.63 -13.90 28.16
CA ASN A 207 22.96 -13.34 27.98
C ASN A 207 23.68 -13.18 29.34
N ARG A 208 23.00 -12.62 30.34
CA ARG A 208 23.62 -12.30 31.63
C ARG A 208 23.81 -13.51 32.56
N THR A 209 22.88 -14.45 32.60
CA THR A 209 22.94 -15.60 33.52
C THR A 209 23.60 -16.83 32.91
N ALA A 210 23.34 -17.11 31.63
CA ALA A 210 23.89 -18.27 30.93
C ALA A 210 25.11 -17.94 30.07
N GLY A 211 25.47 -16.65 29.92
CA GLY A 211 26.58 -16.23 29.07
C GLY A 211 26.34 -16.43 27.57
N ILE A 212 25.09 -16.68 27.17
CA ILE A 212 24.74 -17.03 25.79
C ILE A 212 24.50 -15.73 25.01
N THR A 213 25.44 -15.37 24.15
CA THR A 213 25.29 -14.27 23.20
C THR A 213 24.54 -14.75 21.97
N LEU A 214 23.22 -14.49 21.94
CA LEU A 214 22.40 -14.83 20.77
C LEU A 214 22.67 -13.85 19.62
N HIS A 215 22.77 -14.39 18.41
CA HIS A 215 22.76 -13.56 17.19
C HIS A 215 21.44 -12.74 17.15
N PRO A 216 21.45 -11.46 16.72
CA PRO A 216 20.27 -10.59 16.77
C PRO A 216 19.02 -11.19 16.13
N ALA A 217 19.17 -11.86 14.99
CA ALA A 217 18.08 -12.55 14.30
C ALA A 217 17.40 -13.63 15.18
N VAL A 218 18.21 -14.40 15.93
CA VAL A 218 17.71 -15.43 16.85
C VAL A 218 17.01 -14.78 18.05
N GLY A 219 17.53 -13.66 18.54
CA GLY A 219 16.89 -12.86 19.59
C GLY A 219 15.50 -12.35 19.18
N TYR A 220 15.36 -11.86 17.94
CA TYR A 220 14.06 -11.44 17.40
C TYR A 220 13.09 -12.61 17.24
N LEU A 221 13.55 -13.76 16.72
CA LEU A 221 12.73 -14.96 16.62
C LEU A 221 12.26 -15.46 18.00
N LEU A 222 13.14 -15.44 19.00
CA LEU A 222 12.79 -15.81 20.36
C LEU A 222 11.75 -14.84 20.94
N THR A 223 11.92 -13.55 20.71
CA THR A 223 10.95 -12.53 21.14
C THR A 223 9.58 -12.78 20.50
N LEU A 224 9.52 -13.09 19.20
CA LEU A 224 8.27 -13.47 18.53
C LEU A 224 7.63 -14.73 19.13
N ALA A 225 8.43 -15.76 19.43
CA ALA A 225 7.95 -16.97 20.10
C ALA A 225 7.38 -16.67 21.49
N VAL A 226 8.04 -15.81 22.27
CA VAL A 226 7.55 -15.37 23.59
C VAL A 226 6.23 -14.62 23.46
N ILE A 227 6.11 -13.68 22.52
CA ILE A 227 4.85 -12.96 22.27
C ILE A 227 3.71 -13.94 21.97
N PHE A 228 3.96 -14.95 21.13
CA PHE A 228 2.97 -15.97 20.81
C PHE A 228 2.54 -16.78 22.04
N VAL A 229 3.50 -17.22 22.87
CA VAL A 229 3.23 -18.00 24.07
C VAL A 229 2.49 -17.18 25.13
N LEU A 230 2.95 -15.96 25.42
CA LEU A 230 2.31 -15.06 26.39
C LEU A 230 0.92 -14.63 25.91
N GLY A 231 0.77 -14.36 24.61
CA GLY A 231 -0.52 -13.99 24.02
C GLY A 231 -1.57 -15.10 24.07
N LYS A 232 -1.16 -16.37 24.06
CA LYS A 232 -2.07 -17.52 24.27
C LYS A 232 -2.69 -17.51 25.67
N TRP A 233 -1.96 -17.03 26.67
CA TRP A 233 -2.38 -17.00 28.08
C TRP A 233 -2.39 -15.58 28.64
N LYS A 234 -3.16 -14.68 28.00
CA LYS A 234 -3.15 -13.23 28.24
C LYS A 234 -2.88 -12.79 29.68
N ARG A 235 -3.70 -13.21 30.65
CA ARG A 235 -3.55 -12.79 32.06
C ARG A 235 -2.18 -13.15 32.66
N VAL A 236 -1.70 -14.37 32.38
CA VAL A 236 -0.38 -14.82 32.84
C VAL A 236 0.71 -14.07 32.07
N GLY A 237 0.50 -13.88 30.77
CA GLY A 237 1.37 -13.10 29.89
C GLY A 237 1.58 -11.66 30.37
N ASP A 238 0.51 -10.99 30.81
CA ASP A 238 0.55 -9.61 31.29
C ASP A 238 1.30 -9.50 32.62
N VAL A 239 1.08 -10.45 33.52
CA VAL A 239 1.82 -10.51 34.80
C VAL A 239 3.31 -10.74 34.55
N ILE A 240 3.66 -11.70 33.68
CA ILE A 240 5.05 -11.96 33.31
C ILE A 240 5.67 -10.74 32.62
N GLY A 241 4.97 -10.13 31.66
CA GLY A 241 5.44 -8.95 30.95
C GLY A 241 5.66 -7.74 31.87
N ALA A 242 4.76 -7.52 32.83
CA ALA A 242 4.92 -6.48 33.84
C ALA A 242 6.10 -6.76 34.78
N ALA A 243 6.28 -8.01 35.22
CA ALA A 243 7.44 -8.41 36.02
C ALA A 243 8.75 -8.26 35.24
N SER A 244 8.76 -8.63 33.96
CA SER A 244 9.88 -8.44 33.05
C SER A 244 10.22 -6.96 32.83
N LEU A 245 9.21 -6.10 32.68
CA LEU A 245 9.42 -4.65 32.61
C LEU A 245 10.03 -4.14 33.93
N GLY A 246 9.51 -4.57 35.09
CA GLY A 246 10.09 -4.23 36.39
C GLY A 246 11.55 -4.65 36.52
N TYR A 247 11.90 -5.85 36.04
CA TYR A 247 13.29 -6.32 35.98
C TYR A 247 14.16 -5.48 35.05
N LEU A 248 13.67 -5.13 33.85
CA LEU A 248 14.40 -4.26 32.92
C LEU A 248 14.59 -2.84 33.50
N VAL A 249 13.61 -2.31 34.21
CA VAL A 249 13.72 -1.02 34.92
C VAL A 249 14.73 -1.11 36.06
N TYR A 250 14.78 -2.22 36.80
CA TYR A 250 15.82 -2.44 37.79
C TYR A 250 17.23 -2.45 37.17
N LEU A 251 17.38 -2.99 35.95
CA LEU A 251 18.67 -3.07 35.28
C LEU A 251 19.11 -1.78 34.57
N ALA A 252 18.19 -1.12 33.88
CA ALA A 252 18.49 -0.03 32.95
C ALA A 252 17.84 1.31 33.35
N GLY A 253 17.11 1.33 34.47
CA GLY A 253 16.49 2.53 35.03
C GLY A 253 15.48 3.16 34.09
N GLU A 254 15.60 4.48 33.94
CA GLU A 254 14.71 5.31 33.12
C GLU A 254 14.71 4.92 31.64
N SER A 255 15.83 4.38 31.14
CA SER A 255 15.95 3.99 29.72
C SER A 255 15.00 2.83 29.34
N ALA A 256 14.71 1.92 30.27
CA ALA A 256 13.74 0.84 30.06
C ALA A 256 12.30 1.38 30.01
N VAL A 257 11.97 2.32 30.89
CA VAL A 257 10.66 3.00 30.89
C VAL A 257 10.48 3.78 29.59
N TYR A 258 11.48 4.55 29.18
CA TYR A 258 11.44 5.30 27.93
C TYR A 258 11.26 4.37 26.71
N SER A 259 11.99 3.26 26.66
CA SER A 259 11.86 2.26 25.60
C SER A 259 10.46 1.63 25.57
N PHE A 260 9.86 1.35 26.73
CA PHE A 260 8.48 0.84 26.83
C PHE A 260 7.46 1.84 26.32
N VAL A 261 7.55 3.10 26.77
CA VAL A 261 6.64 4.16 26.32
C VAL A 261 6.79 4.40 24.82
N LYS A 262 8.03 4.46 24.31
CA LYS A 262 8.31 4.60 22.86
C LYS A 262 7.68 3.45 22.07
N LEU A 263 7.88 2.21 22.50
CA LEU A 263 7.28 1.03 21.87
C LEU A 263 5.75 1.09 21.88
N MET A 264 5.14 1.42 23.03
CA MET A 264 3.70 1.54 23.18
C MET A 264 3.12 2.62 22.26
N VAL A 265 3.78 3.78 22.14
CA VAL A 265 3.37 4.86 21.23
C VAL A 265 3.45 4.42 19.77
N VAL A 266 4.52 3.71 19.37
CA VAL A 266 4.68 3.17 18.01
C VAL A 266 3.55 2.17 17.71
N LEU A 267 3.33 1.19 18.58
CA LEU A 267 2.28 0.19 18.39
C LEU A 267 0.87 0.81 18.41
N TYR A 268 0.65 1.82 19.25
CA TYR A 268 -0.62 2.57 19.27
C TYR A 268 -0.84 3.33 17.96
N THR A 269 0.20 3.94 17.42
CA THR A 269 0.15 4.64 16.12
C THR A 269 -0.25 3.66 15.00
N PHE A 270 0.40 2.50 14.92
CA PHE A 270 0.01 1.47 13.96
C PHE A 270 -1.42 0.97 14.16
N LYS A 271 -1.82 0.76 15.41
CA LYS A 271 -3.20 0.38 15.74
C LYS A 271 -4.20 1.41 15.24
N VAL A 272 -3.97 2.69 15.47
CA VAL A 272 -4.86 3.78 15.05
C VAL A 272 -4.92 3.80 13.52
N PHE A 273 -3.78 3.68 12.86
CA PHE A 273 -3.70 3.56 11.40
C PHE A 273 -4.58 2.43 10.85
N PHE A 274 -4.42 1.20 11.35
CA PHE A 274 -5.25 0.06 10.88
C PHE A 274 -6.74 0.25 11.18
N SER A 275 -7.07 0.92 12.29
CA SER A 275 -8.46 1.24 12.64
C SER A 275 -9.06 2.25 11.65
N ILE A 276 -8.27 3.22 11.19
CA ILE A 276 -8.64 4.22 10.19
C ILE A 276 -8.85 3.58 8.82
N VAL A 277 -7.92 2.72 8.39
CA VAL A 277 -8.06 1.97 7.13
C VAL A 277 -9.34 1.13 7.15
N LYS A 278 -9.64 0.48 8.28
CA LYS A 278 -10.89 -0.27 8.46
C LYS A 278 -12.12 0.63 8.32
N VAL A 279 -12.13 1.79 8.96
CA VAL A 279 -13.23 2.77 8.85
C VAL A 279 -13.42 3.20 7.40
N LEU A 280 -12.35 3.58 6.70
CA LEU A 280 -12.46 4.02 5.32
C LEU A 280 -13.03 2.94 4.40
N ARG A 281 -12.59 1.70 4.58
CA ARG A 281 -13.12 0.57 3.82
C ARG A 281 -14.62 0.36 4.05
N GLU A 282 -15.09 0.51 5.28
CA GLU A 282 -16.49 0.26 5.62
C GLU A 282 -17.42 1.46 5.37
N GLU A 283 -16.88 2.69 5.43
CA GLU A 283 -17.68 3.92 5.43
C GLU A 283 -17.47 4.78 4.18
N ALA A 284 -16.26 4.83 3.63
CA ALA A 284 -15.92 5.76 2.56
C ALA A 284 -15.89 5.07 1.19
N PHE A 285 -15.34 3.85 1.14
CA PHE A 285 -15.01 3.17 -0.11
C PHE A 285 -16.00 2.10 -0.53
N ILE A 286 -17.09 1.91 0.20
CA ILE A 286 -18.18 1.02 -0.20
C ILE A 286 -19.48 1.82 -0.21
N GLU A 287 -20.17 1.82 -1.34
CA GLU A 287 -21.49 2.41 -1.49
C GLU A 287 -22.46 1.41 -2.13
N GLU A 288 -23.73 1.49 -1.73
CA GLU A 288 -24.81 0.72 -2.36
C GLU A 288 -25.39 1.57 -3.48
N VAL A 289 -25.28 1.07 -4.71
CA VAL A 289 -25.80 1.71 -5.93
C VAL A 289 -26.74 0.74 -6.68
N PRO A 290 -27.75 1.26 -7.38
CA PRO A 290 -28.56 0.44 -8.28
C PRO A 290 -27.78 0.12 -9.57
N VAL A 291 -28.23 -0.88 -10.34
CA VAL A 291 -27.55 -1.36 -11.57
C VAL A 291 -27.48 -0.29 -12.65
N GLU A 292 -28.40 0.68 -12.62
CA GLU A 292 -28.44 1.80 -13.56
C GLU A 292 -27.32 2.82 -13.32
N GLU A 293 -26.76 2.85 -12.10
CA GLU A 293 -25.64 3.72 -11.73
C GLU A 293 -24.27 3.02 -11.84
N LEU A 294 -24.24 1.74 -12.22
CA LEU A 294 -23.01 1.02 -12.51
C LEU A 294 -22.47 1.45 -13.87
N GLU A 295 -21.25 1.95 -13.86
CA GLU A 295 -20.50 2.33 -15.06
C GLU A 295 -19.45 1.26 -15.37
N GLU A 296 -18.97 1.26 -16.62
CA GLU A 296 -17.82 0.43 -16.98
C GLU A 296 -16.64 0.75 -16.06
N TRP A 297 -15.82 -0.25 -15.74
CA TRP A 297 -14.68 -0.17 -14.82
C TRP A 297 -15.04 -0.02 -13.33
N ASP A 298 -16.32 0.09 -12.96
CA ASP A 298 -16.72 0.05 -11.56
C ASP A 298 -16.30 -1.28 -10.92
N ILE A 299 -15.63 -1.20 -9.76
CA ILE A 299 -15.20 -2.39 -9.03
C ILE A 299 -16.34 -2.84 -8.12
N LEU A 300 -16.86 -4.05 -8.33
CA LEU A 300 -17.84 -4.61 -7.41
C LEU A 300 -17.23 -4.95 -6.04
N GLY A 301 -18.04 -4.77 -5.01
CA GLY A 301 -17.76 -5.19 -3.64
C GLY A 301 -18.07 -6.66 -3.39
N GLU A 302 -18.74 -7.32 -4.32
CA GLU A 302 -19.28 -8.68 -4.22
C GLU A 302 -19.03 -9.49 -5.51
N THR A 303 -19.00 -10.81 -5.38
CA THR A 303 -18.92 -11.74 -6.53
C THR A 303 -20.32 -12.24 -6.83
N ILE A 304 -20.72 -12.19 -8.10
CA ILE A 304 -22.01 -12.66 -8.59
C ILE A 304 -21.77 -13.81 -9.55
N TYR A 305 -22.30 -14.99 -9.22
CA TYR A 305 -22.14 -16.19 -10.04
C TYR A 305 -23.43 -17.00 -10.07
N ILE A 306 -23.57 -17.85 -11.08
CA ILE A 306 -24.68 -18.79 -11.21
C ILE A 306 -24.24 -20.13 -10.62
N ASP A 307 -24.98 -20.63 -9.62
CA ASP A 307 -24.79 -21.96 -9.06
C ASP A 307 -26.09 -22.75 -9.16
N ASN A 308 -26.06 -23.86 -9.88
CA ASN A 308 -27.24 -24.72 -10.14
C ASN A 308 -28.49 -23.96 -10.65
N GLY A 309 -28.29 -22.89 -11.44
CA GLY A 309 -29.37 -22.08 -12.01
C GLY A 309 -29.89 -20.95 -11.11
N GLU A 310 -29.39 -20.84 -9.88
CA GLU A 310 -29.67 -19.72 -8.98
C GLU A 310 -28.53 -18.70 -9.01
N VAL A 311 -28.88 -17.42 -8.98
CA VAL A 311 -27.90 -16.34 -8.94
C VAL A 311 -27.51 -16.08 -7.49
N VAL A 312 -26.25 -16.31 -7.16
CA VAL A 312 -25.73 -16.18 -5.79
C VAL A 312 -24.84 -14.96 -5.68
N ARG A 313 -24.98 -14.22 -4.56
CA ARG A 313 -24.09 -13.12 -4.16
C ARG A 313 -23.15 -13.59 -3.07
N ASP A 314 -21.85 -13.58 -3.36
CA ASP A 314 -20.82 -13.81 -2.35
C ASP A 314 -20.11 -12.51 -1.98
N ARG A 315 -20.22 -12.14 -0.70
CA ARG A 315 -19.60 -10.96 -0.10
C ARG A 315 -18.35 -11.30 0.71
N THR A 316 -17.86 -12.54 0.63
CA THR A 316 -16.70 -13.00 1.41
C THR A 316 -15.43 -12.31 0.92
N GLY A 317 -14.71 -11.62 1.82
CA GLY A 317 -13.46 -10.93 1.47
C GLY A 317 -12.29 -11.88 1.23
N PHE A 318 -11.30 -11.46 0.41
CA PHE A 318 -10.09 -12.24 0.07
C PHE A 318 -9.40 -12.85 1.31
N PHE A 319 -9.20 -12.06 2.37
CA PHE A 319 -8.54 -12.51 3.60
C PHE A 319 -9.36 -13.52 4.40
N GLU A 320 -10.70 -13.45 4.37
CA GLU A 320 -11.57 -14.42 5.03
C GLU A 320 -11.57 -15.75 4.29
N ALA A 321 -11.56 -15.71 2.95
CA ALA A 321 -11.40 -16.88 2.10
C ALA A 321 -10.03 -17.54 2.30
N LEU A 322 -8.95 -16.76 2.34
CA LEU A 322 -7.59 -17.25 2.61
C LEU A 322 -7.50 -17.89 3.99
N LYS A 323 -8.09 -17.26 5.02
CA LYS A 323 -8.15 -17.82 6.37
C LYS A 323 -8.95 -19.14 6.40
N LYS A 324 -10.08 -19.21 5.69
CA LYS A 324 -10.88 -20.43 5.56
C LYS A 324 -10.10 -21.54 4.84
N ALA A 325 -9.42 -21.23 3.74
CA ALA A 325 -8.61 -22.18 2.97
C ALA A 325 -7.42 -22.72 3.77
N LEU A 326 -6.74 -21.87 4.54
CA LEU A 326 -5.65 -22.26 5.44
C LEU A 326 -6.15 -23.14 6.61
N LEU A 327 -7.32 -22.82 7.16
CA LEU A 327 -7.92 -23.62 8.25
C LEU A 327 -8.50 -24.95 7.74
N SER A 328 -8.99 -25.01 6.50
CA SER A 328 -9.59 -26.21 5.90
C SER A 328 -8.57 -27.10 5.18
N GLY A 329 -7.35 -26.63 4.93
CA GLY A 329 -6.30 -27.38 4.22
C GLY A 329 -6.61 -27.62 2.74
N ASN A 330 -7.63 -26.97 2.18
CA ASN A 330 -8.01 -27.12 0.78
C ASN A 330 -7.76 -25.81 0.00
N MET A 331 -6.70 -25.81 -0.81
CA MET A 331 -6.34 -24.69 -1.69
C MET A 331 -7.34 -24.47 -2.82
N GLU A 332 -8.20 -25.45 -3.14
CA GLU A 332 -9.27 -25.26 -4.12
C GLU A 332 -10.31 -24.23 -3.64
N ALA A 333 -10.42 -23.97 -2.33
CA ALA A 333 -11.31 -22.92 -1.81
C ALA A 333 -10.85 -21.49 -2.17
N LEU A 334 -9.59 -21.31 -2.61
CA LEU A 334 -9.08 -20.04 -3.14
C LEU A 334 -9.42 -19.85 -4.63
N SER A 335 -9.44 -20.94 -5.41
CA SER A 335 -9.74 -20.93 -6.85
C SER A 335 -11.23 -21.12 -7.17
N SER A 336 -11.99 -21.79 -6.31
CA SER A 336 -13.43 -22.07 -6.48
C SER A 336 -14.32 -21.11 -5.69
N ARG A 337 -14.09 -19.79 -5.83
CA ARG A 337 -15.03 -18.78 -5.30
C ARG A 337 -16.43 -18.87 -5.94
N ALA A 338 -16.52 -19.49 -7.11
CA ALA A 338 -17.77 -19.83 -7.77
C ALA A 338 -17.69 -21.29 -8.24
N ARG A 339 -18.72 -22.09 -7.91
CA ARG A 339 -18.87 -23.46 -8.46
C ARG A 339 -19.53 -23.47 -9.83
N GLY A 340 -19.90 -22.31 -10.36
CA GLY A 340 -20.47 -22.15 -11.70
C GLY A 340 -20.00 -20.86 -12.38
N GLU A 341 -20.74 -20.41 -13.39
CA GLU A 341 -20.34 -19.30 -14.25
C GLU A 341 -20.31 -17.98 -13.48
N VAL A 342 -19.12 -17.36 -13.40
CA VAL A 342 -18.94 -16.03 -12.78
C VAL A 342 -19.45 -14.99 -13.75
N ILE A 343 -20.47 -14.23 -13.33
CA ILE A 343 -21.01 -13.12 -14.12
C ILE A 343 -20.16 -11.88 -13.88
N ALA A 344 -19.91 -11.56 -12.61
CA ALA A 344 -19.15 -10.39 -12.21
C ALA A 344 -18.38 -10.66 -10.92
N SER A 345 -17.20 -10.06 -10.77
CA SER A 345 -16.32 -10.30 -9.63
C SER A 345 -15.64 -9.02 -9.16
N PRO A 346 -15.14 -8.98 -7.91
CA PRO A 346 -14.44 -7.82 -7.36
C PRO A 346 -12.99 -7.74 -7.88
N THR A 347 -12.81 -7.78 -9.20
CA THR A 347 -11.52 -7.66 -9.88
C THR A 347 -11.12 -6.20 -10.01
N ALA A 348 -9.81 -5.92 -9.94
CA ALA A 348 -9.26 -4.58 -10.12
C ALA A 348 -9.40 -4.06 -11.56
N GLU A 349 -9.71 -4.96 -12.50
CA GLU A 349 -10.10 -4.65 -13.88
C GLU A 349 -11.50 -4.02 -13.97
N GLY A 350 -12.31 -4.05 -12.90
CA GLY A 350 -13.66 -3.49 -12.93
C GLY A 350 -14.67 -4.32 -13.73
N LEU A 351 -15.84 -3.73 -14.00
CA LEU A 351 -16.92 -4.33 -14.80
C LEU A 351 -16.80 -3.98 -16.28
N SER A 352 -17.02 -4.94 -17.17
CA SER A 352 -17.19 -4.67 -18.60
C SER A 352 -18.63 -4.28 -18.96
N LYS A 353 -18.83 -3.59 -20.09
CA LYS A 353 -20.18 -3.31 -20.62
C LYS A 353 -21.05 -4.56 -20.74
N GLU A 354 -20.48 -5.68 -21.21
CA GLU A 354 -21.21 -6.94 -21.35
C GLU A 354 -21.69 -7.48 -20.00
N GLN A 355 -20.83 -7.38 -18.96
CA GLN A 355 -21.20 -7.78 -17.61
C GLN A 355 -22.31 -6.90 -17.04
N ILE A 356 -22.26 -5.58 -17.25
CA ILE A 356 -23.28 -4.64 -16.79
C ILE A 356 -24.64 -4.94 -17.43
N GLU A 357 -24.68 -5.17 -18.75
CA GLU A 357 -25.92 -5.52 -19.43
C GLU A 357 -26.49 -6.85 -18.95
N ARG A 358 -25.62 -7.83 -18.66
CA ARG A 358 -26.04 -9.11 -18.08
C ARG A 358 -26.60 -8.95 -16.66
N LEU A 359 -26.03 -8.05 -15.85
CA LEU A 359 -26.56 -7.72 -14.53
C LEU A 359 -27.92 -7.01 -14.62
N LYS A 360 -28.09 -6.06 -15.56
CA LYS A 360 -29.38 -5.40 -15.82
C LYS A 360 -30.46 -6.40 -16.20
N ALA A 361 -30.15 -7.36 -17.08
CA ALA A 361 -31.08 -8.42 -17.46
C ALA A 361 -31.53 -9.26 -16.25
N LEU A 362 -30.61 -9.65 -15.37
CA LEU A 362 -30.94 -10.46 -14.18
C LEU A 362 -31.79 -9.70 -13.15
N VAL A 363 -31.58 -8.38 -13.03
CA VAL A 363 -32.43 -7.52 -12.20
C VAL A 363 -33.83 -7.38 -12.81
N ALA A 364 -33.93 -7.19 -14.12
CA ALA A 364 -35.21 -7.10 -14.83
C ALA A 364 -36.02 -8.41 -14.78
N GLU A 365 -35.33 -9.56 -14.81
CA GLU A 365 -35.91 -10.89 -14.63
C GLU A 365 -36.33 -11.20 -13.17
N GLY A 366 -36.04 -10.31 -12.22
CA GLY A 366 -36.35 -10.49 -10.80
C GLY A 366 -35.48 -11.56 -10.11
N LYS A 367 -34.41 -12.02 -10.77
CA LYS A 367 -33.45 -13.00 -10.22
C LYS A 367 -32.43 -12.36 -9.28
N LEU A 368 -32.33 -11.02 -9.29
CA LEU A 368 -31.36 -10.27 -8.51
C LEU A 368 -31.98 -8.97 -7.97
N GLU A 369 -31.71 -8.64 -6.71
CA GLU A 369 -32.13 -7.36 -6.14
C GLU A 369 -31.36 -6.18 -6.75
N ASN A 370 -32.02 -5.05 -7.00
CA ASN A 370 -31.37 -3.88 -7.60
C ASN A 370 -30.52 -3.06 -6.58
N ARG A 371 -29.54 -3.70 -5.95
CA ARG A 371 -28.61 -3.10 -4.98
C ARG A 371 -27.26 -3.78 -5.09
N PHE A 372 -26.26 -3.05 -5.53
CA PHE A 372 -24.90 -3.53 -5.74
C PHE A 372 -23.94 -2.75 -4.87
N LEU A 373 -22.96 -3.45 -4.30
CA LEU A 373 -21.87 -2.79 -3.60
C LEU A 373 -20.84 -2.32 -4.63
N ARG A 374 -20.66 -1.01 -4.79
CA ARG A 374 -19.55 -0.44 -5.57
C ARG A 374 -18.40 -0.07 -4.64
N LYS A 375 -17.19 -0.50 -4.99
CA LYS A 375 -15.95 -0.11 -4.33
C LYS A 375 -15.36 1.11 -5.05
N LYS A 376 -15.15 2.19 -4.31
CA LYS A 376 -14.35 3.31 -4.81
C LYS A 376 -12.88 3.01 -4.59
N SER A 377 -12.11 3.01 -5.68
CA SER A 377 -10.66 3.01 -5.62
C SER A 377 -10.18 4.27 -4.92
N MET A 378 -9.18 4.11 -4.05
CA MET A 378 -8.53 5.26 -3.45
C MET A 378 -7.54 5.85 -4.46
N PRO A 379 -7.54 7.17 -4.71
CA PRO A 379 -6.57 7.77 -5.61
C PRO A 379 -5.18 7.73 -4.96
N PHE A 380 -4.31 6.85 -5.45
CA PHE A 380 -2.97 6.60 -4.92
C PHE A 380 -1.90 7.42 -5.64
N ALA A 381 -2.14 7.91 -6.86
CA ALA A 381 -1.17 8.72 -7.61
C ALA A 381 -0.67 9.96 -6.84
N PRO A 382 -1.52 10.71 -6.10
CA PRO A 382 -1.04 11.82 -5.26
C PRO A 382 -0.04 11.38 -4.19
N SER A 383 -0.24 10.19 -3.63
CA SER A 383 0.65 9.65 -2.62
C SER A 383 1.97 9.17 -3.23
N ILE A 384 1.90 8.58 -4.43
CA ILE A 384 3.09 8.19 -5.18
C ILE A 384 3.92 9.42 -5.56
N PHE A 385 3.27 10.48 -6.02
CA PHE A 385 3.93 11.74 -6.32
C PHE A 385 4.59 12.36 -5.08
N LEU A 386 3.90 12.39 -3.94
CA LEU A 386 4.49 12.84 -2.68
C LEU A 386 5.68 11.97 -2.27
N GLY A 387 5.58 10.65 -2.43
CA GLY A 387 6.67 9.72 -2.16
C GLY A 387 7.91 9.99 -3.02
N PHE A 388 7.70 10.27 -4.31
CA PHE A 388 8.74 10.72 -5.23
C PHE A 388 9.37 12.05 -4.77
N LEU A 389 8.58 13.07 -4.42
CA LEU A 389 9.11 14.35 -3.95
C LEU A 389 9.92 14.21 -2.66
N ILE A 390 9.47 13.35 -1.73
CA ILE A 390 10.22 13.05 -0.50
C ILE A 390 11.55 12.38 -0.84
N ALA A 391 11.53 11.36 -1.71
CA ALA A 391 12.75 10.67 -2.14
C ALA A 391 13.72 11.66 -2.81
N LEU A 392 13.20 12.51 -3.69
CA LEU A 392 13.97 13.51 -4.42
C LEU A 392 14.60 14.56 -3.50
N LEU A 393 13.82 15.14 -2.59
CA LEU A 393 14.22 16.31 -1.80
C LEU A 393 14.90 15.96 -0.47
N TRP A 394 14.63 14.77 0.08
CA TRP A 394 15.04 14.43 1.44
C TRP A 394 15.74 13.08 1.53
N GLY A 395 15.21 12.03 0.91
CA GLY A 395 15.78 10.69 1.02
C GLY A 395 14.76 9.59 1.34
N ASP A 396 15.25 8.49 1.89
CA ASP A 396 14.43 7.36 2.34
C ASP A 396 13.94 7.54 3.81
N ILE A 397 12.65 7.88 3.98
CA ILE A 397 12.03 8.02 5.32
C ILE A 397 11.96 6.68 6.03
N PHE A 398 11.71 5.60 5.30
CA PHE A 398 11.64 4.27 5.88
C PHE A 398 12.99 3.88 6.47
N TRP A 399 14.08 4.08 5.73
CA TRP A 399 15.42 3.83 6.28
C TRP A 399 15.73 4.72 7.48
N TRP A 400 15.33 5.99 7.46
CA TRP A 400 15.48 6.86 8.63
C TRP A 400 14.72 6.32 9.85
N LEU A 401 13.50 5.82 9.68
CA LEU A 401 12.75 5.19 10.75
C LEU A 401 13.47 3.93 11.26
N VAL A 402 14.01 3.10 10.36
CA VAL A 402 14.81 1.94 10.72
C VAL A 402 16.01 2.36 11.58
N LEU A 403 16.79 3.35 11.16
CA LEU A 403 17.91 3.90 11.93
C LEU A 403 17.47 4.41 13.32
N LYS A 404 16.39 5.19 13.37
CA LYS A 404 15.85 5.73 14.64
C LYS A 404 15.27 4.68 15.58
N THR A 405 14.81 3.55 15.04
CA THR A 405 14.41 2.39 15.85
C THR A 405 15.61 1.59 16.34
N ALA A 406 16.69 1.53 15.55
CA ALA A 406 17.96 0.93 15.95
C ALA A 406 18.79 1.80 16.91
N GLY A 407 18.36 3.05 17.16
CA GLY A 407 19.03 3.99 18.07
C GLY A 407 20.13 4.82 17.41
N LEU A 408 20.15 4.90 16.08
CA LEU A 408 21.09 5.68 15.26
C LEU A 408 20.45 6.99 14.78
#